data_AF-A0A9D1PEY1-F1
#
_entry.id   AF-A0A9D1PEY1-F1
#
_cell.length_a   1.000
_cell.length_b   1.000
_cell.length_c   1.000
_cell.angle_alpha   90.00
_cell.angle_beta   90.00
_cell.angle_gamma   90.00
#
_symmetry.space_group_name_H-M   'P 1'
#
loop_
_entity.id
_entity.type
_entity.pdbx_description
1 polymer ?
#
loop_
_entity_poly.entity_id
_entity_poly.type
_entity_poly.pdbx_seq_one_letter_code
_entity_poly.pdbx_strand_id
1 'polypeptide(L)'
;MTNIPGFENIDKIRKEYPYFDLNTRSFSGKKSTGYLGGIPLMFDFESRRLYIDSSDTHSLVYGSTGSLKTRTIVSPGIKVLGYAGESMIINDPKGELFSRHAGDLKKQGYNIVEINFRDPSLGNSWNPLYIPYQFYINGDLDKSAEFVNDIANNLMVSDRSTDDPFWDFSASDLLYGLIQLLFRYCKDHSAPINAVNIGNLLTLRRTLFSSKQQAQNTILWKYASEDELVAASLSGSVYAPKDTMNSILSVFDQKMRSFTIQPTLLEMLANNDFDIADIGKKKTAVFLITPDEKTSYHRLVSMFVKESYEYLIFLATQTEENKVENRINYILDEFSSLPKIADMPSMISAARSRDIRFLLVVQSQSSLKQRYADEAETIISNCTNWIFFTSRELGLLRELSELCGTQKNHMPNISVYDLQHLSKERREALVLAGRLKPCKVSMLDIDRFGDRSYTLLEHEKRERMERNHLTFELREDIKKKYIPQLPSNPFERSPFTIPGNRPGEPFDIDATIQAIDKKIAELEAEEKREKEARDQKAAERIDADKKGDNQ
;
A
#
# COMPACT_ATOMS: atom_id res chain seq x y z
N MET A 1 0.26 26.63 -37.42
CA MET A 1 1.38 25.89 -36.77
C MET A 1 2.37 25.49 -37.84
N THR A 2 3.67 25.54 -37.56
CA THR A 2 4.72 25.09 -38.49
C THR A 2 4.54 23.59 -38.77
N ASN A 3 4.53 23.22 -40.06
CA ASN A 3 4.39 21.83 -40.46
C ASN A 3 5.71 21.09 -40.18
N ILE A 4 5.73 20.24 -39.15
CA ILE A 4 6.91 19.43 -38.80
C ILE A 4 6.91 18.19 -39.70
N PRO A 5 7.99 17.90 -40.46
CA PRO A 5 8.06 16.71 -41.29
C PRO A 5 7.77 15.43 -40.49
N GLY A 6 6.96 14.54 -41.05
CA GLY A 6 6.61 13.27 -40.41
C GLY A 6 5.56 13.36 -39.29
N PHE A 7 5.18 14.56 -38.85
CA PHE A 7 4.10 14.74 -37.88
C PHE A 7 2.73 14.61 -38.54
N GLU A 8 1.73 14.22 -37.75
CA GLU A 8 0.35 14.17 -38.20
C GLU A 8 -0.21 15.58 -38.37
N ASN A 9 -1.16 15.73 -39.30
CA ASN A 9 -2.01 16.92 -39.31
C ASN A 9 -3.02 16.80 -38.15
N ILE A 10 -3.15 17.86 -37.36
CA ILE A 10 -4.17 18.04 -36.31
C ILE A 10 -5.58 17.62 -36.75
N ASP A 11 -5.93 17.77 -38.03
CA ASP A 11 -7.22 17.31 -38.58
C ASP A 11 -7.49 15.81 -38.37
N LYS A 12 -6.45 15.00 -38.24
CA LYS A 12 -6.59 13.57 -37.88
C LYS A 12 -7.04 13.38 -36.45
N ILE A 13 -6.50 14.14 -35.49
CA ILE A 13 -7.01 14.15 -34.12
C ILE A 13 -8.48 14.56 -34.15
N ARG A 14 -8.83 15.60 -34.92
CA ARG A 14 -10.22 16.08 -35.03
C ARG A 14 -11.20 15.03 -35.54
N LYS A 15 -10.73 14.09 -36.36
CA LYS A 15 -11.53 13.04 -36.98
C LYS A 15 -11.62 11.77 -36.11
N GLU A 16 -10.53 11.38 -35.46
CA GLU A 16 -10.46 10.11 -34.74
C GLU A 16 -10.93 10.19 -33.29
N TYR A 17 -10.78 11.34 -32.63
CA TYR A 17 -11.11 11.50 -31.22
C TYR A 17 -12.38 12.33 -31.01
N PRO A 18 -13.20 11.99 -30.01
CA PRO A 18 -14.30 12.83 -29.60
C PRO A 18 -13.79 14.12 -28.95
N TYR A 19 -14.70 15.07 -28.78
CA TYR A 19 -14.40 16.34 -28.12
C TYR A 19 -15.50 16.74 -27.15
N PHE A 20 -15.08 17.51 -26.15
CA PHE A 20 -15.95 18.29 -25.29
C PHE A 20 -16.01 19.73 -25.81
N ASP A 21 -17.22 20.19 -26.15
CA ASP A 21 -17.47 21.54 -26.64
C ASP A 21 -17.66 22.49 -25.45
N LEU A 22 -16.75 23.45 -25.27
CA LEU A 22 -16.78 24.34 -24.11
C LEU A 22 -17.95 25.34 -24.14
N ASN A 23 -18.53 25.61 -25.31
CA ASN A 23 -19.65 26.56 -25.43
C ASN A 23 -20.96 25.91 -25.00
N THR A 24 -21.18 24.66 -25.42
CA THR A 24 -22.42 23.91 -25.14
C THR A 24 -22.31 22.99 -23.92
N ARG A 25 -21.10 22.77 -23.39
CA ARG A 25 -20.80 21.82 -22.30
C ARG A 25 -21.27 20.39 -22.63
N SER A 26 -21.07 19.97 -23.88
CA SER A 26 -21.56 18.70 -24.39
C SER A 26 -20.46 17.91 -25.11
N PHE A 27 -20.65 16.59 -25.17
CA PHE A 27 -19.76 15.67 -25.88
C PHE A 27 -20.23 15.44 -27.30
N SER A 28 -19.30 15.36 -28.26
CA SER A 28 -19.59 15.06 -29.65
C SER A 28 -18.40 14.38 -30.33
N GLY A 29 -18.62 13.84 -31.53
CA GLY A 29 -17.59 13.13 -32.31
C GLY A 29 -17.67 11.61 -32.18
N LYS A 30 -16.64 10.93 -32.68
CA LYS A 30 -16.57 9.47 -32.78
C LYS A 30 -16.33 8.87 -31.40
N LYS A 31 -17.27 8.05 -30.90
CA LYS A 31 -17.11 7.34 -29.63
C LYS A 31 -16.29 6.07 -29.86
N SER A 32 -15.21 5.91 -29.08
CA SER A 32 -14.39 4.68 -29.08
C SER A 32 -14.98 3.58 -28.19
N THR A 33 -15.67 3.98 -27.12
CA THR A 33 -16.33 3.10 -26.14
C THR A 33 -17.70 3.69 -25.77
N GLY A 34 -18.48 3.01 -24.93
CA GLY A 34 -19.72 3.56 -24.37
C GLY A 34 -19.52 4.84 -23.53
N TYR A 35 -18.27 5.12 -23.14
CA TYR A 35 -17.89 6.25 -22.30
C TYR A 35 -17.62 7.53 -23.09
N LEU A 36 -17.91 8.67 -22.44
CA LEU A 36 -17.79 10.00 -23.01
C LEU A 36 -16.56 10.76 -22.48
N GLY A 37 -16.11 10.46 -21.26
CA GLY A 37 -15.04 11.18 -20.58
C GLY A 37 -13.66 10.69 -21.01
N GLY A 38 -12.69 11.60 -20.99
CA GLY A 38 -11.39 11.32 -21.58
C GLY A 38 -10.26 12.24 -21.14
N ILE A 39 -9.04 11.79 -21.43
CA ILE A 39 -7.83 12.57 -21.16
C ILE A 39 -7.65 13.62 -22.27
N PRO A 40 -7.43 14.90 -21.93
CA PRO A 40 -7.18 15.95 -22.92
C PRO A 40 -5.99 15.63 -23.83
N LEU A 41 -6.21 15.66 -25.16
CA LEU A 41 -5.17 15.48 -26.16
C LEU A 41 -4.82 16.78 -26.88
N MET A 42 -5.81 17.67 -27.11
CA MET A 42 -5.61 18.90 -27.87
C MET A 42 -6.77 19.86 -27.64
N PHE A 43 -6.48 21.16 -27.64
CA PHE A 43 -7.49 22.21 -27.67
C PHE A 43 -7.46 22.99 -28.99
N ASP A 44 -8.62 23.11 -29.61
CA ASP A 44 -8.85 23.96 -30.78
C ASP A 44 -9.45 25.29 -30.33
N PHE A 45 -8.66 26.36 -30.44
CA PHE A 45 -9.07 27.71 -30.01
C PHE A 45 -10.17 28.32 -30.88
N GLU A 46 -10.23 27.98 -32.18
CA GLU A 46 -11.20 28.56 -33.11
C GLU A 46 -12.59 28.01 -32.82
N SER A 47 -12.70 26.69 -32.71
CA SER A 47 -13.96 26.01 -32.44
C SER A 47 -14.30 25.91 -30.94
N ARG A 48 -13.35 26.24 -30.05
CA ARG A 48 -13.44 26.05 -28.59
C ARG A 48 -13.75 24.60 -28.19
N ARG A 49 -13.12 23.65 -28.88
CA ARG A 49 -13.30 22.21 -28.67
C ARG A 49 -12.07 21.60 -28.02
N LEU A 50 -12.29 20.85 -26.94
CA LEU A 50 -11.27 20.06 -26.27
C LEU A 50 -11.36 18.62 -26.75
N TYR A 51 -10.43 18.19 -27.59
CA TYR A 51 -10.33 16.81 -28.04
C TYR A 51 -9.74 15.94 -26.94
N ILE A 52 -10.36 14.78 -26.73
CA ILE A 52 -10.10 13.91 -25.59
C ILE A 52 -9.97 12.46 -26.04
N ASP A 53 -9.14 11.69 -25.35
CA ASP A 53 -9.16 10.24 -25.50
C ASP A 53 -10.19 9.62 -24.55
N SER A 54 -11.35 9.25 -25.08
CA SER A 54 -12.41 8.55 -24.34
C SER A 54 -12.26 7.02 -24.34
N SER A 55 -11.15 6.49 -24.86
CA SER A 55 -10.88 5.05 -24.82
C SER A 55 -10.38 4.61 -23.45
N ASP A 56 -10.18 3.30 -23.33
CA ASP A 56 -9.67 2.60 -22.16
C ASP A 56 -8.14 2.71 -21.99
N THR A 57 -7.46 3.48 -22.84
CA THR A 57 -5.99 3.60 -22.82
C THR A 57 -5.46 4.46 -21.67
N HIS A 58 -4.30 4.06 -21.14
CA HIS A 58 -3.57 4.85 -20.14
C HIS A 58 -2.76 5.97 -20.78
N SER A 59 -2.55 7.04 -20.02
CA SER A 59 -1.83 8.23 -20.48
C SER A 59 -0.69 8.59 -19.54
N LEU A 60 0.45 8.93 -20.12
CA LEU A 60 1.66 9.37 -19.43
C LEU A 60 1.95 10.82 -19.81
N VAL A 61 2.09 11.68 -18.80
CA VAL A 61 2.33 13.11 -18.99
C VAL A 61 3.70 13.48 -18.43
N TYR A 62 4.60 13.94 -19.29
CA TYR A 62 5.92 14.42 -18.92
C TYR A 62 6.00 15.95 -18.92
N GLY A 63 6.59 16.50 -17.88
CA GLY A 63 6.89 17.94 -17.82
C GLY A 63 7.57 18.33 -16.51
N SER A 64 8.55 19.21 -16.53
CA SER A 64 9.18 19.71 -15.29
C SER A 64 8.22 20.54 -14.42
N THR A 65 8.64 20.93 -13.21
CA THR A 65 7.87 21.84 -12.35
C THR A 65 7.54 23.15 -13.07
N GLY A 66 6.29 23.62 -12.97
CA GLY A 66 5.86 24.85 -13.63
C GLY A 66 5.60 24.74 -15.13
N SER A 67 5.58 23.54 -15.71
CA SER A 67 5.28 23.27 -17.14
C SER A 67 3.78 23.28 -17.49
N LEU A 68 2.91 23.60 -16.53
CA LEU A 68 1.45 23.67 -16.67
C LEU A 68 0.70 22.33 -16.71
N LYS A 69 1.35 21.17 -16.52
CA LYS A 69 0.70 19.82 -16.50
C LYS A 69 -0.65 19.80 -15.77
N THR A 70 -0.66 20.28 -14.52
CA THR A 70 -1.87 20.28 -13.68
C THR A 70 -2.96 21.20 -14.24
N ARG A 71 -2.58 22.32 -14.85
CA ARG A 71 -3.50 23.32 -15.42
C ARG A 71 -4.03 22.95 -16.80
N THR A 72 -3.31 22.14 -17.56
CA THR A 72 -3.64 21.84 -18.97
C THR A 72 -4.11 20.41 -19.22
N ILE A 73 -3.75 19.47 -18.35
CA ILE A 73 -4.17 18.07 -18.43
C ILE A 73 -5.05 17.69 -17.26
N VAL A 74 -4.51 17.78 -16.03
CA VAL A 74 -5.19 17.25 -14.82
C VAL A 74 -6.50 17.97 -14.56
N SER A 75 -6.48 19.30 -14.45
CA SER A 75 -7.67 20.09 -14.14
C SER A 75 -8.73 20.06 -15.25
N PRO A 76 -8.39 20.26 -16.55
CA PRO A 76 -9.37 20.07 -17.63
C PRO A 76 -9.89 18.63 -17.70
N GLY A 77 -9.03 17.64 -17.42
CA GLY A 77 -9.40 16.23 -17.32
C GLY A 77 -10.47 16.00 -16.24
N ILE A 78 -10.24 16.46 -15.02
CA ILE A 78 -11.23 16.36 -13.92
C ILE A 78 -12.58 16.98 -14.33
N LYS A 79 -12.57 18.16 -14.96
CA LYS A 79 -13.80 18.82 -15.44
C LYS A 79 -14.53 17.95 -16.46
N VAL A 80 -13.83 17.48 -17.49
CA VAL A 80 -14.39 16.62 -18.54
C VAL A 80 -14.97 15.34 -17.94
N LEU A 81 -14.23 14.67 -17.06
CA LEU A 81 -14.68 13.45 -16.38
C LEU A 81 -15.92 13.71 -15.51
N GLY A 82 -15.96 14.86 -14.83
CA GLY A 82 -17.12 15.35 -14.09
C GLY A 82 -18.39 15.45 -14.95
N TYR A 83 -18.28 16.11 -16.11
CA TYR A 83 -19.39 16.19 -17.07
C TYR A 83 -19.78 14.83 -17.65
N ALA A 84 -18.83 13.92 -17.83
CA ALA A 84 -19.10 12.56 -18.30
C ALA A 84 -19.77 11.68 -17.22
N GLY A 85 -19.66 12.04 -15.95
CA GLY A 85 -20.18 11.23 -14.84
C GLY A 85 -19.29 10.04 -14.48
N GLU A 86 -18.01 10.04 -14.89
CA GLU A 86 -17.05 8.97 -14.55
C GLU A 86 -16.47 9.17 -13.15
N SER A 87 -16.18 8.08 -12.43
CA SER A 87 -15.59 8.15 -11.09
C SER A 87 -14.08 8.42 -11.17
N MET A 88 -13.54 9.02 -10.11
CA MET A 88 -12.15 9.47 -10.06
C MET A 88 -11.52 9.18 -8.70
N ILE A 89 -10.27 8.72 -8.71
CA ILE A 89 -9.39 8.65 -7.53
C ILE A 89 -8.17 9.50 -7.85
N ILE A 90 -7.96 10.54 -7.04
CA ILE A 90 -7.04 11.64 -7.35
C ILE A 90 -6.08 11.79 -6.17
N ASN A 91 -4.77 11.67 -6.39
CA ASN A 91 -3.83 12.16 -5.39
C ASN A 91 -3.59 13.67 -5.60
N ASP A 92 -3.61 14.41 -4.50
CA ASP A 92 -3.52 15.86 -4.51
C ASP A 92 -2.47 16.34 -3.50
N PRO A 93 -1.17 16.32 -3.88
CA PRO A 93 -0.09 16.72 -2.98
C PRO A 93 -0.17 18.18 -2.48
N LYS A 94 -0.95 19.03 -3.16
CA LYS A 94 -1.04 20.46 -2.86
C LYS A 94 -2.40 20.88 -2.31
N GLY A 95 -3.38 19.98 -2.27
CA GLY A 95 -4.77 20.29 -1.94
C GLY A 95 -5.47 21.20 -2.96
N GLU A 96 -4.80 21.53 -4.08
CA GLU A 96 -5.33 22.50 -5.04
C GLU A 96 -6.39 21.89 -5.96
N LEU A 97 -6.33 20.58 -6.20
CA LEU A 97 -7.32 19.90 -7.03
C LEU A 97 -8.65 19.78 -6.27
N PHE A 98 -8.60 19.44 -4.98
CA PHE A 98 -9.78 19.46 -4.11
C PHE A 98 -10.38 20.88 -4.08
N SER A 99 -9.57 21.88 -3.72
CA SER A 99 -10.03 23.27 -3.56
C SER A 99 -10.70 23.82 -4.84
N ARG A 100 -10.17 23.46 -6.01
CA ARG A 100 -10.68 23.96 -7.31
C ARG A 100 -11.86 23.18 -7.86
N HIS A 101 -11.98 21.88 -7.59
CA HIS A 101 -12.90 21.00 -8.32
C HIS A 101 -13.96 20.33 -7.46
N ALA A 102 -13.71 20.10 -6.17
CA ALA A 102 -14.60 19.30 -5.32
C ALA A 102 -16.02 19.91 -5.21
N GLY A 103 -16.13 21.23 -5.05
CA GLY A 103 -17.44 21.90 -4.95
C GLY A 103 -18.24 21.84 -6.25
N ASP A 104 -17.58 21.93 -7.40
CA ASP A 104 -18.24 21.82 -8.70
C ASP A 104 -18.68 20.37 -8.99
N LEU A 105 -17.87 19.38 -8.61
CA LEU A 105 -18.24 17.97 -8.68
C LEU A 105 -19.42 17.65 -7.75
N LYS A 106 -19.43 18.19 -6.52
CA LYS A 106 -20.55 18.06 -5.58
C LYS A 106 -21.86 18.61 -6.20
N LYS A 107 -21.80 19.76 -6.88
CA LYS A 107 -22.94 20.32 -7.64
C LYS A 107 -23.38 19.46 -8.82
N GLN A 108 -22.47 18.69 -9.42
CA GLN A 108 -22.76 17.72 -10.47
C GLN A 108 -23.30 16.38 -9.92
N GLY A 109 -23.53 16.28 -8.61
CA GLY A 109 -24.09 15.09 -7.96
C GLY A 109 -23.06 14.02 -7.63
N TYR A 110 -21.77 14.36 -7.57
CA TYR A 110 -20.74 13.43 -7.11
C TYR A 110 -20.78 13.29 -5.58
N ASN A 111 -20.60 12.05 -5.13
CA ASN A 111 -20.11 11.79 -3.78
C ASN A 111 -18.64 12.23 -3.70
N ILE A 112 -18.34 13.16 -2.79
CA ILE A 112 -16.96 13.64 -2.57
C ILE A 112 -16.41 12.92 -1.34
N VAL A 113 -15.29 12.22 -1.53
CA VAL A 113 -14.53 11.59 -0.46
C VAL A 113 -13.20 12.33 -0.33
N GLU A 114 -12.93 12.87 0.85
CA GLU A 114 -11.73 13.63 1.16
C GLU A 114 -10.88 12.87 2.18
N ILE A 115 -9.79 12.21 1.76
CA ILE A 115 -8.84 11.62 2.69
C ILE A 115 -7.70 12.62 2.89
N ASN A 116 -7.73 13.33 4.01
CA ASN A 116 -6.85 14.46 4.26
C ASN A 116 -5.67 14.08 5.16
N PHE A 117 -4.58 13.62 4.58
CA PHE A 117 -3.34 13.35 5.33
C PHE A 117 -2.59 14.63 5.73
N ARG A 118 -2.91 15.79 5.13
CA ARG A 118 -2.32 17.09 5.52
C ARG A 118 -2.89 17.57 6.86
N ASP A 119 -4.20 17.46 7.03
CA ASP A 119 -4.89 17.63 8.31
C ASP A 119 -5.82 16.44 8.56
N PRO A 120 -5.33 15.38 9.24
CA PRO A 120 -6.12 14.20 9.53
C PRO A 120 -7.32 14.43 10.44
N SER A 121 -7.55 15.64 10.98
CA SER A 121 -8.77 15.94 11.74
C SER A 121 -9.98 16.29 10.86
N LEU A 122 -9.74 16.53 9.56
CA LEU A 122 -10.74 16.92 8.56
C LEU A 122 -10.97 15.77 7.57
N GLY A 123 -12.10 15.83 6.88
CA GLY A 123 -12.46 14.86 5.85
C GLY A 123 -12.89 13.48 6.40
N ASN A 124 -12.87 12.52 5.49
CA ASN A 124 -13.29 11.14 5.64
C ASN A 124 -12.29 10.29 6.45
N SER A 125 -12.81 9.20 7.01
CA SER A 125 -12.03 8.16 7.67
C SER A 125 -11.81 6.99 6.71
N TRP A 126 -10.58 6.48 6.66
CA TRP A 126 -10.22 5.29 5.89
C TRP A 126 -9.34 4.36 6.71
N ASN A 127 -9.84 3.17 7.01
CA ASN A 127 -9.13 2.12 7.72
C ASN A 127 -8.62 1.06 6.74
N PRO A 128 -7.29 0.93 6.55
CA PRO A 128 -6.72 -0.06 5.64
C PRO A 128 -6.88 -1.51 6.13
N LEU A 129 -7.29 -1.73 7.39
CA LEU A 129 -7.55 -3.08 7.89
C LEU A 129 -8.99 -3.54 7.63
N TYR A 130 -9.86 -2.65 7.15
CA TYR A 130 -11.28 -2.96 7.01
C TYR A 130 -11.54 -4.01 5.94
N ILE A 131 -11.08 -3.80 4.70
CA ILE A 131 -11.30 -4.73 3.58
C ILE A 131 -10.73 -6.13 3.89
N PRO A 132 -9.45 -6.27 4.29
CA PRO A 132 -8.92 -7.59 4.65
C PRO A 132 -9.70 -8.24 5.79
N TYR A 133 -10.12 -7.48 6.80
CA TYR A 133 -10.93 -8.05 7.89
C TYR A 133 -12.32 -8.50 7.43
N GLN A 134 -12.95 -7.79 6.48
CA GLN A 134 -14.21 -8.23 5.88
C GLN A 134 -14.06 -9.58 5.17
N PHE A 135 -12.96 -9.78 4.41
CA PHE A 135 -12.67 -11.09 3.82
C PHE A 135 -12.47 -12.17 4.90
N TYR A 136 -11.72 -11.84 5.96
CA TYR A 136 -11.43 -12.75 7.07
C TYR A 136 -12.70 -13.26 7.78
N ILE A 137 -13.63 -12.36 8.12
CA ILE A 137 -14.87 -12.74 8.82
C ILE A 137 -15.86 -13.46 7.92
N ASN A 138 -15.82 -13.20 6.61
CA ASN A 138 -16.64 -13.89 5.61
C ASN A 138 -16.03 -15.24 5.16
N GLY A 139 -14.85 -15.60 5.66
CA GLY A 139 -14.21 -16.89 5.43
C GLY A 139 -13.30 -16.96 4.19
N ASP A 140 -13.10 -15.85 3.48
CA ASP A 140 -12.13 -15.76 2.38
C ASP A 140 -10.73 -15.44 2.95
N LEU A 141 -10.14 -16.44 3.59
CA LEU A 141 -8.88 -16.29 4.30
C LEU A 141 -7.70 -16.01 3.36
N ASP A 142 -7.75 -16.53 2.14
CA ASP A 142 -6.70 -16.35 1.13
C ASP A 142 -6.62 -14.88 0.69
N LYS A 143 -7.75 -14.27 0.28
CA LYS A 143 -7.77 -12.84 -0.06
C LYS A 143 -7.43 -11.98 1.16
N SER A 144 -7.96 -12.31 2.34
CA SER A 144 -7.57 -11.61 3.56
C SER A 144 -6.05 -11.62 3.73
N ALA A 145 -5.40 -12.76 3.57
CA ALA A 145 -3.96 -12.90 3.67
C ALA A 145 -3.21 -12.09 2.60
N GLU A 146 -3.67 -12.07 1.34
CA GLU A 146 -3.09 -11.27 0.26
C GLU A 146 -3.09 -9.77 0.60
N PHE A 147 -4.25 -9.21 0.96
CA PHE A 147 -4.36 -7.79 1.34
C PHE A 147 -3.52 -7.46 2.59
N VAL A 148 -3.48 -8.35 3.58
CA VAL A 148 -2.64 -8.14 4.78
C VAL A 148 -1.16 -8.14 4.44
N ASN A 149 -0.71 -9.01 3.54
CA ASN A 149 0.67 -9.04 3.05
C ASN A 149 1.04 -7.73 2.34
N ASP A 150 0.13 -7.17 1.56
CA ASP A 150 0.36 -5.91 0.85
C ASP A 150 0.46 -4.71 1.78
N ILE A 151 -0.37 -4.67 2.82
CA ILE A 151 -0.27 -3.66 3.89
C ILE A 151 1.08 -3.79 4.62
N ALA A 152 1.47 -5.01 4.98
CA ALA A 152 2.71 -5.26 5.70
C ALA A 152 3.94 -4.82 4.88
N ASN A 153 4.02 -5.25 3.61
CA ASN A 153 5.12 -4.91 2.72
C ASN A 153 5.15 -3.41 2.38
N ASN A 154 4.01 -2.77 2.17
CA ASN A 154 3.95 -1.33 1.91
C ASN A 154 4.51 -0.51 3.09
N LEU A 155 4.17 -0.89 4.33
CA LEU A 155 4.59 -0.16 5.52
C LEU A 155 6.04 -0.46 5.93
N MET A 156 6.53 -1.69 5.69
CA MET A 156 7.82 -2.15 6.21
C MET A 156 8.95 -2.14 5.16
N VAL A 157 8.68 -2.50 3.90
CA VAL A 157 9.73 -2.86 2.91
C VAL A 157 9.97 -1.77 1.83
N SER A 158 9.18 -0.70 1.81
CA SER A 158 9.14 0.26 0.68
C SER A 158 10.45 1.02 0.40
N ASP A 159 11.32 1.20 1.39
CA ASP A 159 12.61 1.90 1.29
C ASP A 159 13.76 0.93 1.62
N ARG A 160 13.87 -0.15 0.85
CA ARG A 160 14.83 -1.25 1.09
C ARG A 160 16.21 -0.69 1.44
N SER A 161 16.74 -1.05 2.61
CA SER A 161 18.18 -0.96 2.83
C SER A 161 18.86 -1.92 1.86
N THR A 162 19.68 -1.41 0.95
CA THR A 162 20.37 -2.22 -0.07
C THR A 162 21.32 -3.25 0.54
N ASP A 163 21.70 -3.07 1.80
CA ASP A 163 22.80 -3.81 2.41
C ASP A 163 22.33 -4.96 3.33
N ASP A 164 21.16 -4.85 3.98
CA ASP A 164 20.64 -5.90 4.86
C ASP A 164 19.09 -5.97 4.89
N PRO A 165 18.46 -6.61 3.89
CA PRO A 165 17.00 -6.66 3.75
C PRO A 165 16.32 -7.53 4.81
N PHE A 166 17.08 -8.35 5.56
CA PHE A 166 16.55 -9.25 6.58
C PHE A 166 15.67 -8.52 7.61
N TRP A 167 16.09 -7.32 8.01
CA TRP A 167 15.39 -6.53 9.04
C TRP A 167 14.04 -6.01 8.57
N ASP A 168 13.97 -5.49 7.34
CA ASP A 168 12.71 -4.99 6.76
C ASP A 168 11.73 -6.14 6.55
N PHE A 169 12.19 -7.31 6.07
CA PHE A 169 11.34 -8.49 5.91
C PHE A 169 10.87 -9.07 7.25
N SER A 170 11.75 -9.17 8.24
CA SER A 170 11.36 -9.65 9.58
C SER A 170 10.33 -8.72 10.25
N ALA A 171 10.44 -7.41 10.04
CA ALA A 171 9.44 -6.45 10.50
C ALA A 171 8.12 -6.55 9.73
N SER A 172 8.17 -6.89 8.43
CA SER A 172 7.00 -7.19 7.61
C SER A 172 6.25 -8.44 8.12
N ASP A 173 6.97 -9.54 8.36
CA ASP A 173 6.39 -10.79 8.90
C ASP A 173 5.77 -10.57 10.29
N LEU A 174 6.44 -9.78 11.13
CA LEU A 174 5.91 -9.35 12.41
C LEU A 174 4.59 -8.58 12.24
N LEU A 175 4.53 -7.57 11.36
CA LEU A 175 3.30 -6.79 11.13
C LEU A 175 2.18 -7.68 10.57
N TYR A 176 2.50 -8.52 9.60
CA TYR A 176 1.57 -9.50 9.01
C TYR A 176 0.95 -10.37 10.11
N GLY A 177 1.78 -11.02 10.92
CA GLY A 177 1.33 -11.90 12.00
C GLY A 177 0.53 -11.17 13.09
N LEU A 178 0.88 -9.92 13.40
CA LEU A 178 0.12 -9.07 14.33
C LEU A 178 -1.27 -8.72 13.77
N ILE A 179 -1.39 -8.45 12.47
CA ILE A 179 -2.69 -8.18 11.84
C ILE A 179 -3.57 -9.43 11.87
N GLN A 180 -3.02 -10.59 11.49
CA GLN A 180 -3.75 -11.86 11.54
C GLN A 180 -4.21 -12.19 12.98
N LEU A 181 -3.33 -11.99 13.96
CA LEU A 181 -3.68 -12.18 15.37
C LEU A 181 -4.76 -11.20 15.85
N LEU A 182 -4.71 -9.93 15.42
CA LEU A 182 -5.77 -8.96 15.72
C LEU A 182 -7.11 -9.40 15.14
N PHE A 183 -7.13 -9.88 13.89
CA PHE A 183 -8.36 -10.34 13.24
C PHE A 183 -8.96 -11.54 13.97
N ARG A 184 -8.14 -12.55 14.27
CA ARG A 184 -8.54 -13.70 15.06
C ARG A 184 -9.08 -13.29 16.42
N TYR A 185 -8.34 -12.44 17.15
CA TYR A 185 -8.78 -11.91 18.44
C TYR A 185 -10.15 -11.22 18.34
N CYS A 186 -10.33 -10.30 17.40
CA CYS A 186 -11.59 -9.58 17.23
C CYS A 186 -12.76 -10.52 16.88
N LYS A 187 -12.52 -11.51 16.00
CA LYS A 187 -13.53 -12.52 15.63
C LYS A 187 -13.94 -13.37 16.83
N ASP A 188 -12.96 -13.96 17.52
CA ASP A 188 -13.22 -14.88 18.64
C ASP A 188 -13.89 -14.16 19.81
N HIS A 189 -13.55 -12.89 20.04
CA HIS A 189 -14.10 -12.07 21.14
C HIS A 189 -15.37 -11.31 20.76
N SER A 190 -15.84 -11.42 19.51
CA SER A 190 -16.97 -10.65 18.98
C SER A 190 -16.79 -9.13 19.18
N ALA A 191 -15.55 -8.67 18.98
CA ALA A 191 -15.21 -7.25 19.08
C ALA A 191 -15.88 -6.46 17.95
N PRO A 192 -16.27 -5.21 18.19
CA PRO A 192 -16.86 -4.37 17.15
C PRO A 192 -15.85 -4.07 16.04
N ILE A 193 -16.33 -3.77 14.83
CA ILE A 193 -15.49 -3.53 13.65
C ILE A 193 -14.44 -2.43 13.86
N ASN A 194 -14.79 -1.38 14.61
CA ASN A 194 -13.88 -0.27 14.96
C ASN A 194 -12.77 -0.64 15.95
N ALA A 195 -12.77 -1.88 16.48
CA ALA A 195 -11.65 -2.44 17.24
C ALA A 195 -10.52 -2.95 16.33
N VAL A 196 -10.79 -3.20 15.05
CA VAL A 196 -9.78 -3.59 14.06
C VAL A 196 -9.11 -2.33 13.53
N ASN A 197 -8.11 -1.82 14.25
CA ASN A 197 -7.43 -0.58 13.89
C ASN A 197 -5.93 -0.61 14.24
N ILE A 198 -5.16 0.29 13.63
CA ILE A 198 -3.70 0.37 13.82
C ILE A 198 -3.32 0.66 15.29
N GLY A 199 -4.14 1.42 16.03
CA GLY A 199 -3.89 1.69 17.45
C GLY A 199 -3.90 0.42 18.30
N ASN A 200 -4.80 -0.51 17.99
CA ASN A 200 -4.86 -1.82 18.63
C ASN A 200 -3.74 -2.74 18.15
N LEU A 201 -3.24 -2.64 16.91
CA LEU A 201 -2.01 -3.34 16.49
C LEU A 201 -0.80 -2.93 17.34
N LEU A 202 -0.61 -1.63 17.57
CA LEU A 202 0.48 -1.12 18.41
C LEU A 202 0.34 -1.60 19.86
N THR A 203 -0.89 -1.69 20.36
CA THR A 203 -1.17 -2.22 21.69
C THR A 203 -0.91 -3.72 21.76
N LEU A 204 -1.33 -4.49 20.75
CA LEU A 204 -1.08 -5.93 20.63
C LEU A 204 0.42 -6.23 20.64
N ARG A 205 1.20 -5.48 19.83
CA ARG A 205 2.66 -5.58 19.80
C ARG A 205 3.26 -5.38 21.20
N ARG A 206 2.84 -4.34 21.92
CA ARG A 206 3.33 -4.06 23.28
C ARG A 206 2.94 -5.14 24.29
N THR A 207 1.73 -5.69 24.19
CA THR A 207 1.24 -6.73 25.10
C THR A 207 1.99 -8.05 24.86
N LEU A 208 2.15 -8.47 23.61
CA LEU A 208 2.82 -9.73 23.26
C LEU A 208 4.31 -9.70 23.58
N PHE A 209 5.00 -8.59 23.30
CA PHE A 209 6.44 -8.43 23.50
C PHE A 209 6.79 -7.57 24.72
N SER A 210 6.01 -7.70 25.80
CA SER A 210 6.27 -6.94 27.04
C SER A 210 7.57 -7.38 27.72
N SER A 211 8.22 -6.49 28.48
CA SER A 211 9.44 -6.81 29.22
C SER A 211 9.22 -7.70 30.46
N LYS A 212 7.97 -7.92 30.88
CA LYS A 212 7.63 -8.66 32.10
C LYS A 212 7.82 -10.17 31.96
N GLN A 213 7.68 -10.70 30.76
CA GLN A 213 7.77 -12.13 30.47
C GLN A 213 8.20 -12.34 29.01
N GLN A 214 8.94 -13.40 28.71
CA GLN A 214 9.24 -13.78 27.32
C GLN A 214 7.93 -14.05 26.55
N ALA A 215 7.83 -13.51 25.33
CA ALA A 215 6.63 -13.61 24.48
C ALA A 215 6.12 -15.05 24.35
N GLN A 216 7.04 -16.00 24.13
CA GLN A 216 6.75 -17.44 23.99
C GLN A 216 6.04 -18.09 25.19
N ASN A 217 6.13 -17.48 26.38
CA ASN A 217 5.53 -18.00 27.60
C ASN A 217 4.19 -17.33 27.93
N THR A 218 3.78 -16.32 27.17
CA THR A 218 2.53 -15.59 27.42
C THR A 218 1.31 -16.44 27.06
N ILE A 219 0.20 -16.25 27.78
CA ILE A 219 -1.08 -16.88 27.43
C ILE A 219 -1.55 -16.44 26.05
N LEU A 220 -1.30 -15.16 25.70
CA LEU A 220 -1.64 -14.61 24.39
C LEU A 220 -0.90 -15.32 23.26
N TRP A 221 0.38 -15.66 23.43
CA TRP A 221 1.12 -16.45 22.45
C TRP A 221 0.56 -17.87 22.32
N LYS A 222 0.25 -18.56 23.44
CA LYS A 222 -0.36 -19.91 23.38
C LYS A 222 -1.67 -19.92 22.60
N TYR A 223 -2.50 -18.90 22.79
CA TYR A 223 -3.69 -18.68 21.99
C TYR A 223 -3.34 -18.43 20.52
N ALA A 224 -2.43 -17.48 20.25
CA ALA A 224 -2.01 -17.12 18.90
C ALA A 224 -1.46 -18.31 18.11
N SER A 225 -0.61 -19.13 18.73
CA SER A 225 0.11 -20.24 18.09
C SER A 225 -0.75 -21.42 17.66
N GLU A 226 -2.03 -21.47 18.06
CA GLU A 226 -2.97 -22.47 17.53
C GLU A 226 -3.39 -22.22 16.07
N ASP A 227 -3.25 -20.97 15.61
CA ASP A 227 -3.47 -20.63 14.20
C ASP A 227 -2.13 -20.77 13.49
N GLU A 228 -2.08 -21.70 12.53
CA GLU A 228 -0.84 -22.06 11.83
C GLU A 228 -0.21 -20.87 11.10
N LEU A 229 -1.03 -20.00 10.51
CA LEU A 229 -0.56 -18.82 9.79
C LEU A 229 0.01 -17.78 10.75
N VAL A 230 -0.70 -17.50 11.85
CA VAL A 230 -0.19 -16.59 12.90
C VAL A 230 1.10 -17.13 13.52
N ALA A 231 1.14 -18.44 13.81
CA ALA A 231 2.30 -19.11 14.36
C ALA A 231 3.50 -19.00 13.42
N ALA A 232 3.32 -19.33 12.14
CA ALA A 232 4.37 -19.28 11.13
C ALA A 232 4.97 -17.87 10.99
N SER A 233 4.13 -16.84 10.90
CA SER A 233 4.58 -15.45 10.70
C SER A 233 5.25 -14.85 11.94
N LEU A 234 4.77 -15.15 13.14
CA LEU A 234 5.31 -14.55 14.38
C LEU A 234 6.46 -15.35 15.01
N SER A 235 6.63 -16.64 14.67
CA SER A 235 7.66 -17.49 15.28
C SER A 235 9.07 -16.92 15.13
N GLY A 236 9.38 -16.33 13.97
CA GLY A 236 10.68 -15.69 13.71
C GLY A 236 10.98 -14.52 14.65
N SER A 237 9.96 -13.83 15.17
CA SER A 237 10.11 -12.77 16.18
C SER A 237 10.01 -13.31 17.60
N VAL A 238 9.11 -14.26 17.87
CA VAL A 238 8.81 -14.76 19.22
C VAL A 238 9.94 -15.65 19.77
N TYR A 239 10.53 -16.49 18.94
CA TYR A 239 11.59 -17.42 19.33
C TYR A 239 13.00 -16.91 19.00
N ALA A 240 13.12 -15.71 18.42
CA ALA A 240 14.42 -15.12 18.16
C ALA A 240 15.23 -14.89 19.46
N PRO A 241 16.57 -14.95 19.38
CA PRO A 241 17.42 -14.46 20.46
C PRO A 241 17.04 -13.03 20.85
N LYS A 242 17.16 -12.71 22.15
CA LYS A 242 16.67 -11.44 22.71
C LYS A 242 17.13 -10.20 21.93
N ASP A 243 18.40 -10.15 21.54
CA ASP A 243 18.96 -9.00 20.82
C ASP A 243 18.41 -8.90 19.40
N THR A 244 18.32 -10.03 18.69
CA THR A 244 17.70 -10.10 17.35
C THR A 244 16.23 -9.70 17.39
N MET A 245 15.46 -10.23 18.35
CA MET A 245 14.06 -9.86 18.57
C MET A 245 13.93 -8.34 18.79
N ASN A 246 14.74 -7.77 19.68
CA ASN A 246 14.73 -6.33 19.95
C ASN A 246 15.07 -5.49 18.72
N SER A 247 16.00 -5.94 17.87
CA SER A 247 16.31 -5.28 16.60
C SER A 247 15.12 -5.29 15.63
N ILE A 248 14.45 -6.44 15.45
CA ILE A 248 13.24 -6.55 14.61
C ILE A 248 12.14 -5.60 15.14
N LEU A 249 11.90 -5.65 16.46
CA LEU A 249 10.93 -4.81 17.15
C LEU A 249 11.25 -3.31 17.03
N SER A 250 12.53 -2.94 17.00
CA SER A 250 12.98 -1.56 16.80
C SER A 250 12.73 -1.08 15.37
N VAL A 251 12.99 -1.92 14.37
CA VAL A 251 12.73 -1.60 12.96
C VAL A 251 11.23 -1.40 12.73
N PHE A 252 10.41 -2.29 13.27
CA PHE A 252 8.95 -2.12 13.28
C PHE A 252 8.52 -0.78 13.89
N ASP A 253 8.99 -0.46 15.10
CA ASP A 253 8.63 0.79 15.79
C ASP A 253 9.06 2.03 15.01
N GLN A 254 10.23 1.99 14.36
CA GLN A 254 10.73 3.08 13.53
C GLN A 254 9.81 3.33 12.33
N LYS A 255 9.34 2.27 11.67
CA LYS A 255 8.43 2.37 10.50
C LYS A 255 7.03 2.80 10.92
N MET A 256 6.55 2.39 12.10
CA MET A 256 5.25 2.77 12.66
C MET A 256 5.22 4.14 13.36
N ARG A 257 6.36 4.83 13.45
CA ARG A 257 6.53 6.06 14.24
C ARG A 257 5.54 7.18 13.87
N SER A 258 5.17 7.30 12.59
CA SER A 258 4.21 8.32 12.12
C SER A 258 2.84 8.18 12.80
N PHE A 259 2.37 6.94 12.98
CA PHE A 259 1.11 6.64 13.67
C PHE A 259 1.19 6.94 15.17
N THR A 260 2.33 6.65 15.80
CA THR A 260 2.53 6.87 17.24
C THR A 260 2.56 8.36 17.61
N ILE A 261 3.11 9.21 16.74
CA ILE A 261 3.27 10.65 17.01
C ILE A 261 1.96 11.43 16.84
N GLN A 262 1.04 10.97 15.99
CA GLN A 262 -0.14 11.73 15.58
C GLN A 262 -1.45 11.00 15.92
N PRO A 263 -2.07 11.28 17.08
CA PRO A 263 -3.36 10.67 17.47
C PRO A 263 -4.48 10.88 16.45
N THR A 264 -4.59 12.08 15.84
CA THR A 264 -5.63 12.39 14.85
C THR A 264 -5.53 11.53 13.58
N LEU A 265 -4.32 11.08 13.22
CA LEU A 265 -4.12 10.13 12.12
C LEU A 265 -4.65 8.76 12.50
N LEU A 266 -4.38 8.28 13.72
CA LEU A 266 -4.91 7.01 14.19
C LEU A 266 -6.44 7.02 14.27
N GLU A 267 -7.06 8.15 14.62
CA GLU A 267 -8.52 8.32 14.62
C GLU A 267 -9.08 8.29 13.19
N MET A 268 -8.42 8.97 12.24
CA MET A 268 -8.80 8.94 10.83
C MET A 268 -8.73 7.52 10.26
N LEU A 269 -7.71 6.75 10.65
CA LEU A 269 -7.46 5.39 10.18
C LEU A 269 -8.19 4.29 10.99
N ALA A 270 -9.01 4.65 11.98
CA ALA A 270 -9.67 3.67 12.84
C ALA A 270 -10.99 3.14 12.25
N ASN A 271 -11.60 3.88 11.31
CA ASN A 271 -12.94 3.61 10.80
C ASN A 271 -13.03 3.88 9.29
N ASN A 272 -14.16 3.47 8.69
CA ASN A 272 -14.57 3.87 7.35
C ASN A 272 -15.89 4.63 7.44
N ASP A 273 -15.98 5.79 6.79
CA ASP A 273 -17.23 6.54 6.60
C ASP A 273 -17.65 6.62 5.12
N PHE A 274 -16.98 5.85 4.26
CA PHE A 274 -17.33 5.59 2.87
C PHE A 274 -16.95 4.14 2.52
N ASP A 275 -17.56 3.62 1.45
CA ASP A 275 -17.26 2.29 0.93
C ASP A 275 -16.52 2.41 -0.41
N ILE A 276 -15.37 1.76 -0.54
CA ILE A 276 -14.64 1.67 -1.82
C ILE A 276 -15.49 0.96 -2.87
N ALA A 277 -16.36 0.01 -2.48
CA ALA A 277 -17.25 -0.70 -3.39
C ALA A 277 -18.28 0.19 -4.11
N ASP A 278 -18.54 1.41 -3.58
CA ASP A 278 -19.44 2.38 -4.21
C ASP A 278 -18.77 3.18 -5.34
N ILE A 279 -17.43 3.20 -5.41
CA ILE A 279 -16.69 3.89 -6.45
C ILE A 279 -16.93 3.17 -7.78
N GLY A 280 -17.48 3.88 -8.77
CA GLY A 280 -17.89 3.28 -10.05
C GLY A 280 -19.31 2.71 -10.06
N LYS A 281 -19.99 2.57 -8.92
CA LYS A 281 -21.46 2.34 -8.87
C LYS A 281 -22.22 3.66 -8.78
N LYS A 282 -21.68 4.58 -7.98
CA LYS A 282 -22.13 5.97 -7.84
C LYS A 282 -21.02 6.88 -8.35
N LYS A 283 -21.39 8.03 -8.89
CA LYS A 283 -20.43 9.07 -9.29
C LYS A 283 -19.64 9.50 -8.05
N THR A 284 -18.37 9.09 -7.97
CA THR A 284 -17.55 9.32 -6.77
C THR A 284 -16.22 9.94 -7.17
N ALA A 285 -15.81 10.98 -6.44
CA ALA A 285 -14.50 11.60 -6.57
C ALA A 285 -13.78 11.52 -5.23
N VAL A 286 -12.71 10.73 -5.19
CA VAL A 286 -11.84 10.57 -4.03
C VAL A 286 -10.62 11.48 -4.19
N PHE A 287 -10.38 12.35 -3.21
CA PHE A 287 -9.21 13.20 -3.13
C PHE A 287 -8.30 12.74 -1.98
N LEU A 288 -7.07 12.35 -2.32
CA LEU A 288 -6.03 11.97 -1.37
C LEU A 288 -5.09 13.17 -1.16
N ILE A 289 -5.38 13.99 -0.16
CA ILE A 289 -4.63 15.23 0.09
C ILE A 289 -3.42 14.89 0.97
N THR A 290 -2.22 15.17 0.50
CA THR A 290 -0.99 15.00 1.28
C THR A 290 -0.24 16.32 1.47
N PRO A 291 0.63 16.43 2.47
CA PRO A 291 1.63 17.50 2.52
C PRO A 291 2.75 17.23 1.52
N ASP A 292 2.98 18.14 0.58
CA ASP A 292 4.09 18.05 -0.40
C ASP A 292 5.44 18.30 0.25
N GLU A 293 5.47 18.98 1.40
CA GLU A 293 6.68 19.23 2.18
C GLU A 293 7.15 18.01 3.00
N LYS A 294 6.35 16.96 3.15
CA LYS A 294 6.65 15.81 4.02
C LYS A 294 6.24 14.47 3.39
N THR A 295 7.21 13.57 3.24
CA THR A 295 7.00 12.23 2.69
C THR A 295 6.33 11.24 3.65
N SER A 296 6.14 11.61 4.92
CA SER A 296 5.70 10.71 6.00
C SER A 296 4.38 9.98 5.74
N TYR A 297 3.49 10.56 4.92
CA TYR A 297 2.18 9.98 4.60
C TYR A 297 2.07 9.49 3.16
N HIS A 298 3.09 9.68 2.32
CA HIS A 298 2.99 9.25 0.93
C HIS A 298 2.79 7.72 0.80
N ARG A 299 3.27 6.94 1.78
CA ARG A 299 3.02 5.47 1.81
C ARG A 299 1.54 5.15 1.91
N LEU A 300 0.78 5.95 2.67
CA LEU A 300 -0.67 5.78 2.81
C LEU A 300 -1.39 6.05 1.49
N VAL A 301 -0.90 6.96 0.65
CA VAL A 301 -1.44 7.17 -0.70
C VAL A 301 -1.18 5.96 -1.58
N SER A 302 0.06 5.46 -1.61
CA SER A 302 0.40 4.26 -2.39
C SER A 302 -0.39 3.02 -1.93
N MET A 303 -0.59 2.89 -0.61
CA MET A 303 -1.39 1.83 0.00
C MET A 303 -2.87 1.96 -0.39
N PHE A 304 -3.45 3.15 -0.31
CA PHE A 304 -4.83 3.39 -0.73
C PHE A 304 -5.03 3.06 -2.22
N VAL A 305 -4.12 3.52 -3.09
CA VAL A 305 -4.20 3.26 -4.54
C VAL A 305 -4.12 1.76 -4.82
N LYS A 306 -3.22 1.02 -4.17
CA LYS A 306 -3.11 -0.43 -4.33
C LYS A 306 -4.38 -1.15 -3.82
N GLU A 307 -4.76 -0.91 -2.56
CA GLU A 307 -5.90 -1.57 -1.92
C GLU A 307 -7.21 -1.27 -2.67
N SER A 308 -7.46 -0.01 -3.01
CA SER A 308 -8.67 0.36 -3.75
C SER A 308 -8.70 -0.27 -5.14
N TYR A 309 -7.57 -0.33 -5.85
CA TYR A 309 -7.49 -0.98 -7.15
C TYR A 309 -7.81 -2.47 -7.06
N GLU A 310 -7.13 -3.20 -6.18
CA GLU A 310 -7.30 -4.65 -6.05
C GLU A 310 -8.72 -5.02 -5.64
N TYR A 311 -9.30 -4.25 -4.72
CA TYR A 311 -10.68 -4.47 -4.30
C TYR A 311 -11.68 -4.18 -5.42
N LEU A 312 -11.50 -3.09 -6.18
CA LEU A 312 -12.34 -2.77 -7.33
C LEU A 312 -12.21 -3.80 -8.46
N ILE A 313 -11.02 -4.35 -8.69
CA ILE A 313 -10.77 -5.43 -9.65
C ILE A 313 -11.45 -6.72 -9.21
N PHE A 314 -11.40 -7.04 -7.92
CA PHE A 314 -12.13 -8.17 -7.36
C PHE A 314 -13.63 -8.01 -7.56
N LEU A 315 -14.20 -6.84 -7.24
CA LEU A 315 -15.62 -6.58 -7.46
C LEU A 315 -15.98 -6.67 -8.95
N ALA A 316 -15.12 -6.16 -9.84
CA ALA A 316 -15.33 -6.27 -11.28
C ALA A 316 -15.39 -7.73 -11.75
N THR A 317 -14.59 -8.67 -11.20
CA THR A 317 -14.68 -10.10 -11.58
C THR A 317 -15.97 -10.77 -11.14
N GLN A 318 -16.73 -10.16 -10.24
CA GLN A 318 -18.04 -10.67 -9.81
C GLN A 318 -19.18 -10.21 -10.72
N THR A 319 -18.91 -9.34 -11.69
CA THR A 319 -19.89 -8.88 -12.68
C THR A 319 -19.88 -9.77 -13.92
N GLU A 320 -21.00 -9.83 -14.66
CA GLU A 320 -21.11 -10.62 -15.90
C GLU A 320 -20.10 -10.18 -16.96
N GLU A 321 -19.83 -8.88 -17.06
CA GLU A 321 -18.90 -8.31 -18.04
C GLU A 321 -17.44 -8.36 -17.58
N ASN A 322 -17.16 -8.81 -16.35
CA ASN A 322 -15.86 -8.70 -15.70
C ASN A 322 -15.33 -7.25 -15.68
N LYS A 323 -16.19 -6.26 -15.44
CA LYS A 323 -15.87 -4.83 -15.51
C LYS A 323 -16.52 -4.05 -14.38
N VAL A 324 -16.00 -2.85 -14.11
CA VAL A 324 -16.71 -1.91 -13.23
C VAL A 324 -17.96 -1.35 -13.96
N GLU A 325 -19.03 -1.08 -13.21
CA GLU A 325 -20.30 -0.59 -13.77
C GLU A 325 -20.15 0.77 -14.48
N ASN A 326 -19.30 1.64 -13.95
CA ASN A 326 -18.92 2.91 -14.55
C ASN A 326 -17.42 3.13 -14.39
N ARG A 327 -16.79 3.65 -15.44
CA ARG A 327 -15.34 3.84 -15.54
C ARG A 327 -14.77 4.60 -14.34
N ILE A 328 -13.63 4.09 -13.87
CA ILE A 328 -12.87 4.67 -12.77
C ILE A 328 -11.53 5.19 -13.30
N ASN A 329 -11.24 6.45 -12.99
CA ASN A 329 -10.04 7.15 -13.45
C ASN A 329 -9.10 7.40 -12.27
N TYR A 330 -7.94 6.75 -12.28
CA TYR A 330 -6.84 7.05 -11.37
C TYR A 330 -6.02 8.20 -11.96
N ILE A 331 -6.10 9.37 -11.31
CA ILE A 331 -5.37 10.56 -11.68
C ILE A 331 -4.23 10.71 -10.70
N LEU A 332 -3.05 10.24 -11.12
CA LEU A 332 -1.86 10.20 -10.28
C LEU A 332 -0.94 11.39 -10.63
N ASP A 333 -1.22 12.57 -10.04
CA ASP A 333 -0.34 13.73 -10.14
C ASP A 333 0.96 13.49 -9.39
N GLU A 334 2.08 13.95 -9.94
CA GLU A 334 3.42 13.67 -9.41
C GLU A 334 3.65 12.17 -9.10
N PHE A 335 3.18 11.26 -9.95
CA PHE A 335 3.29 9.80 -9.76
C PHE A 335 4.72 9.33 -9.40
N SER A 336 5.74 9.94 -10.03
CA SER A 336 7.16 9.69 -9.74
C SER A 336 7.66 10.27 -8.40
N SER A 337 6.81 10.81 -7.52
CA SER A 337 7.09 11.17 -6.11
C SER A 337 6.42 10.25 -5.06
N LEU A 338 5.40 9.46 -5.46
CA LEU A 338 4.73 8.46 -4.60
C LEU A 338 5.57 7.19 -4.37
N PRO A 339 5.75 6.70 -3.13
CA PRO A 339 6.41 5.41 -2.86
C PRO A 339 5.96 4.31 -3.80
N LYS A 340 6.87 3.35 -4.08
CA LYS A 340 6.62 2.29 -5.06
C LYS A 340 5.28 1.61 -4.74
N ILE A 341 4.33 1.73 -5.66
CA ILE A 341 3.08 0.97 -5.62
C ILE A 341 3.44 -0.44 -6.10
N ALA A 342 3.32 -1.43 -5.21
CA ALA A 342 3.61 -2.82 -5.54
C ALA A 342 2.71 -3.29 -6.69
N ASP A 343 3.26 -4.14 -7.56
CA ASP A 343 2.55 -4.75 -8.70
C ASP A 343 1.98 -3.79 -9.74
N MET A 344 2.39 -2.51 -9.71
CA MET A 344 1.94 -1.50 -10.67
C MET A 344 2.04 -1.93 -12.15
N PRO A 345 3.10 -2.64 -12.61
CA PRO A 345 3.16 -3.17 -13.99
C PRO A 345 2.01 -4.13 -14.34
N SER A 346 1.65 -5.01 -13.40
CA SER A 346 0.53 -5.93 -13.55
C SER A 346 -0.81 -5.19 -13.47
N MET A 347 -0.93 -4.23 -12.54
CA MET A 347 -2.12 -3.39 -12.39
C MET A 347 -2.43 -2.63 -13.68
N ILE A 348 -1.46 -1.89 -14.22
CA ILE A 348 -1.67 -1.09 -15.43
C ILE A 348 -1.97 -1.95 -16.65
N SER A 349 -1.39 -3.15 -16.75
CA SER A 349 -1.65 -4.05 -17.88
C SER A 349 -3.09 -4.60 -17.85
N ALA A 350 -3.62 -4.91 -16.66
CA ALA A 350 -4.95 -5.51 -16.50
C ALA A 350 -6.09 -4.48 -16.48
N ALA A 351 -5.84 -3.28 -15.95
CA ALA A 351 -6.84 -2.24 -15.68
C ALA A 351 -7.72 -1.90 -16.89
N ARG A 352 -7.12 -1.85 -18.08
CA ARG A 352 -7.81 -1.57 -19.35
C ARG A 352 -9.02 -2.48 -19.57
N SER A 353 -8.86 -3.79 -19.37
CA SER A 353 -9.92 -4.79 -19.58
C SER A 353 -11.09 -4.65 -18.61
N ARG A 354 -10.88 -3.91 -17.51
CA ARG A 354 -11.82 -3.75 -16.39
C ARG A 354 -12.49 -2.37 -16.38
N ASP A 355 -12.30 -1.57 -17.43
CA ASP A 355 -12.74 -0.17 -17.53
C ASP A 355 -12.18 0.73 -16.41
N ILE A 356 -10.92 0.47 -16.03
CA ILE A 356 -10.12 1.34 -15.13
C ILE A 356 -9.02 2.00 -15.95
N ARG A 357 -8.83 3.31 -15.79
CA ARG A 357 -7.84 4.10 -16.54
C ARG A 357 -6.87 4.85 -15.63
N PHE A 358 -5.58 4.76 -15.94
CA PHE A 358 -4.53 5.58 -15.32
C PHE A 358 -4.15 6.79 -16.16
N LEU A 359 -4.09 7.96 -15.51
CA LEU A 359 -3.38 9.15 -15.94
C LEU A 359 -2.18 9.33 -15.02
N LEU A 360 -0.99 9.02 -15.51
CA LEU A 360 0.27 9.12 -14.77
C LEU A 360 0.96 10.44 -15.12
N VAL A 361 1.12 11.33 -14.16
CA VAL A 361 1.80 12.61 -14.37
C VAL A 361 3.19 12.55 -13.74
N VAL A 362 4.22 12.69 -14.57
CA VAL A 362 5.62 12.47 -14.20
C VAL A 362 6.41 13.76 -14.42
N GLN A 363 7.16 14.16 -13.39
CA GLN A 363 8.06 15.32 -13.49
C GLN A 363 9.42 14.94 -14.04
N SER A 364 9.88 13.74 -13.68
CA SER A 364 11.20 13.22 -14.04
C SER A 364 11.12 11.74 -14.40
N GLN A 365 11.62 11.39 -15.59
CA GLN A 365 11.74 9.99 -15.99
C GLN A 365 12.80 9.28 -15.15
N SER A 366 13.90 9.95 -14.83
CA SER A 366 14.94 9.42 -13.94
C SER A 366 14.39 9.06 -12.57
N SER A 367 13.54 9.90 -11.95
CA SER A 367 12.89 9.56 -10.67
C SER A 367 11.95 8.37 -10.79
N LEU A 368 11.24 8.23 -11.91
CA LEU A 368 10.38 7.07 -12.18
C LEU A 368 11.22 5.78 -12.29
N LYS A 369 12.31 5.81 -13.06
CA LYS A 369 13.24 4.67 -13.21
C LYS A 369 13.96 4.34 -11.91
N GLN A 370 14.33 5.33 -11.10
CA GLN A 370 14.93 5.08 -9.78
C GLN A 370 13.96 4.32 -8.86
N ARG A 371 12.67 4.64 -8.92
CA ARG A 371 11.67 4.02 -8.05
C ARG A 371 11.27 2.61 -8.47
N TYR A 372 11.08 2.41 -9.77
CA TYR A 372 10.55 1.16 -10.31
C TYR A 372 11.63 0.28 -10.95
N ALA A 373 12.87 0.75 -11.08
CA ALA A 373 13.95 0.06 -11.79
C ALA A 373 13.47 -0.39 -13.19
N ASP A 374 13.73 -1.64 -13.56
CA ASP A 374 13.36 -2.22 -14.85
C ASP A 374 11.83 -2.27 -15.07
N GLU A 375 11.03 -2.30 -14.01
CA GLU A 375 9.57 -2.27 -14.10
C GLU A 375 9.04 -0.94 -14.66
N ALA A 376 9.83 0.15 -14.58
CA ALA A 376 9.43 1.45 -15.11
C ALA A 376 9.11 1.39 -16.60
N GLU A 377 9.88 0.61 -17.37
CA GLU A 377 9.66 0.45 -18.82
C GLU A 377 8.32 -0.23 -19.12
N THR A 378 7.89 -1.17 -18.27
CA THR A 378 6.58 -1.83 -18.42
C THR A 378 5.44 -0.86 -18.13
N ILE A 379 5.58 0.00 -17.12
CA ILE A 379 4.59 1.04 -16.81
C ILE A 379 4.48 2.05 -17.96
N ILE A 380 5.63 2.50 -18.47
CA ILE A 380 5.74 3.47 -19.56
C ILE A 380 5.13 2.92 -20.86
N SER A 381 5.47 1.67 -21.22
CA SER A 381 4.99 1.04 -22.46
C SER A 381 3.49 0.71 -22.47
N ASN A 382 2.87 0.49 -21.30
CA ASN A 382 1.42 0.35 -21.19
C ASN A 382 0.66 1.68 -21.35
N CYS A 383 1.35 2.81 -21.24
CA CYS A 383 0.78 4.13 -21.54
C CYS A 383 0.79 4.35 -23.04
N THR A 384 -0.38 4.20 -23.65
CA THR A 384 -0.56 4.37 -25.10
C THR A 384 -0.45 5.84 -25.52
N ASN A 385 -0.85 6.78 -24.65
CA ASN A 385 -0.74 8.21 -24.92
C ASN A 385 0.43 8.81 -24.14
N TRP A 386 1.31 9.52 -24.84
CA TRP A 386 2.39 10.29 -24.23
C TRP A 386 2.19 11.77 -24.53
N ILE A 387 2.16 12.58 -23.48
CA ILE A 387 1.97 14.03 -23.57
C ILE A 387 3.19 14.69 -22.93
N PHE A 388 3.99 15.38 -23.73
CA PHE A 388 5.23 16.01 -23.28
C PHE A 388 5.17 17.54 -23.41
N PHE A 389 5.52 18.23 -22.33
CA PHE A 389 5.61 19.69 -22.29
C PHE A 389 7.05 20.19 -22.34
N THR A 390 7.90 19.75 -21.41
CA THR A 390 9.32 20.19 -21.34
C THR A 390 10.11 19.33 -20.37
N SER A 391 11.40 19.12 -20.63
CA SER A 391 12.33 18.47 -19.71
C SER A 391 13.76 18.95 -19.98
N ARG A 392 14.64 18.74 -19.00
CA ARG A 392 16.10 18.89 -19.15
C ARG A 392 16.83 17.55 -19.21
N GLU A 393 16.11 16.43 -19.07
CA GLU A 393 16.68 15.09 -19.10
C GLU A 393 17.00 14.69 -20.54
N LEU A 394 18.28 14.69 -20.90
CA LEU A 394 18.71 14.35 -22.26
C LEU A 394 18.30 12.94 -22.69
N GLY A 395 18.22 11.98 -21.77
CA GLY A 395 17.76 10.62 -22.06
C GLY A 395 16.33 10.62 -22.61
N LEU A 396 15.39 11.18 -21.85
CA LEU A 396 13.99 11.34 -22.27
C LEU A 396 13.86 12.10 -23.59
N LEU A 397 14.61 13.20 -23.76
CA LEU A 397 14.51 14.02 -24.97
C LEU A 397 15.02 13.27 -26.22
N ARG A 398 16.06 12.44 -26.08
CA ARG A 398 16.55 11.59 -27.18
C ARG A 398 15.54 10.50 -27.51
N GLU A 399 15.01 9.82 -26.50
CA GLU A 399 13.95 8.82 -26.66
C GLU A 399 12.73 9.40 -27.40
N LEU A 400 12.24 10.56 -26.98
CA LEU A 400 11.12 11.23 -27.66
C LEU A 400 11.46 11.63 -29.10
N SER A 401 12.68 12.12 -29.35
CA SER A 401 13.13 12.46 -30.70
C SER A 401 13.18 11.23 -31.60
N GLU A 402 13.65 10.09 -31.09
CA GLU A 402 13.69 8.80 -31.80
C GLU A 402 12.30 8.23 -32.05
N LEU A 403 11.40 8.27 -31.06
CA LEU A 403 9.98 7.89 -31.21
C LEU A 403 9.26 8.74 -32.25
N CYS A 404 9.66 10.01 -32.41
CA CYS A 404 9.12 10.88 -33.46
C CYS A 404 9.67 10.55 -34.85
N GLY A 405 10.69 9.69 -34.96
CA GLY A 405 11.28 9.22 -36.20
C GLY A 405 12.25 10.21 -36.85
N THR A 406 12.83 9.76 -37.97
CA THR A 406 13.80 10.52 -38.77
C THR A 406 13.31 10.69 -40.20
N GLN A 407 13.84 11.72 -40.86
CA GLN A 407 13.67 11.97 -42.28
C GLN A 407 14.60 11.05 -43.10
N LYS A 408 14.41 11.01 -44.43
CA LYS A 408 15.24 10.18 -45.34
C LYS A 408 16.75 10.47 -45.26
N ASN A 409 17.12 11.68 -44.87
CA ASN A 409 18.51 12.11 -44.68
C ASN A 409 19.04 11.82 -43.26
N HIS A 410 18.34 10.98 -42.48
CA HIS A 410 18.68 10.61 -41.09
C HIS A 410 18.63 11.75 -40.08
N MET A 411 18.13 12.94 -40.45
CA MET A 411 17.86 13.99 -39.47
C MET A 411 16.58 13.68 -38.67
N PRO A 412 16.53 13.97 -37.36
CA PRO A 412 15.33 13.76 -36.57
C PRO A 412 14.18 14.65 -37.06
N ASN A 413 12.94 14.14 -36.98
CA ASN A 413 11.75 14.92 -37.30
C ASN A 413 11.56 16.10 -36.32
N ILE A 414 11.94 15.91 -35.06
CA ILE A 414 12.01 16.94 -34.04
C ILE A 414 13.31 16.77 -33.24
N SER A 415 14.11 17.83 -33.11
CA SER A 415 15.38 17.75 -32.40
C SER A 415 15.23 17.84 -30.89
N VAL A 416 16.25 17.41 -30.14
CA VAL A 416 16.35 17.65 -28.69
C VAL A 416 16.24 19.15 -28.37
N TYR A 417 16.81 20.01 -29.22
CA TYR A 417 16.69 21.46 -29.07
C TYR A 417 15.23 21.91 -29.18
N ASP A 418 14.50 21.47 -30.20
CA ASP A 418 13.09 21.84 -30.39
C ASP A 418 12.21 21.38 -29.22
N LEU A 419 12.43 20.17 -28.70
CA LEU A 419 11.72 19.63 -27.54
C LEU A 419 11.95 20.46 -26.27
N GLN A 420 13.15 21.03 -26.10
CA GLN A 420 13.45 21.91 -24.96
C GLN A 420 12.76 23.28 -25.07
N HIS A 421 12.36 23.69 -26.27
CA HIS A 421 11.85 25.03 -26.57
C HIS A 421 10.36 25.07 -26.97
N LEU A 422 9.59 24.02 -26.65
CA LEU A 422 8.14 24.08 -26.76
C LEU A 422 7.58 25.29 -25.98
N SER A 423 6.72 26.07 -26.63
CA SER A 423 6.26 27.35 -26.07
C SER A 423 5.27 27.16 -24.93
N LYS A 424 5.69 27.52 -23.71
CA LYS A 424 4.80 27.59 -22.54
C LYS A 424 3.66 28.61 -22.74
N GLU A 425 3.93 29.76 -23.35
CA GLU A 425 2.93 30.80 -23.61
C GLU A 425 1.82 30.34 -24.56
N ARG A 426 2.18 29.54 -25.57
CA ARG A 426 1.21 28.94 -26.50
C ARG A 426 0.69 27.59 -26.02
N ARG A 427 1.10 27.15 -24.82
CA ARG A 427 0.77 25.85 -24.21
C ARG A 427 1.03 24.69 -25.18
N GLU A 428 2.15 24.78 -25.88
CA GLU A 428 2.54 23.74 -26.84
C GLU A 428 2.91 22.46 -26.09
N ALA A 429 2.46 21.34 -26.63
CA ALA A 429 2.83 20.01 -26.19
C ALA A 429 3.13 19.12 -27.40
N LEU A 430 4.01 18.16 -27.21
CA LEU A 430 4.13 17.00 -28.08
C LEU A 430 3.17 15.92 -27.59
N VAL A 431 2.37 15.38 -28.50
CA VAL A 431 1.42 14.30 -28.22
C VAL A 431 1.70 13.12 -29.15
N LEU A 432 1.96 11.96 -28.55
CA LEU A 432 1.94 10.66 -29.20
C LEU A 432 0.65 9.97 -28.73
N ALA A 433 -0.36 9.88 -29.60
CA ALA A 433 -1.68 9.38 -29.21
C ALA A 433 -2.06 8.13 -30.00
N GLY A 434 -2.18 7.00 -29.31
CA GLY A 434 -2.58 5.75 -29.95
C GLY A 434 -1.60 5.33 -31.05
N ARG A 435 -2.14 5.09 -32.24
CA ARG A 435 -1.38 4.72 -33.44
C ARG A 435 -1.21 5.88 -34.42
N LEU A 436 -1.54 7.11 -34.01
CA LEU A 436 -1.33 8.29 -34.86
C LEU A 436 0.15 8.66 -34.90
N LYS A 437 0.55 9.37 -35.96
CA LYS A 437 1.86 10.00 -35.99
C LYS A 437 1.97 11.08 -34.90
N PRO A 438 3.19 11.43 -34.47
CA PRO A 438 3.41 12.50 -33.49
C PRO A 438 2.71 13.80 -33.89
N CYS A 439 2.16 14.51 -32.92
CA CYS A 439 1.48 15.78 -33.12
C CYS A 439 2.09 16.85 -32.21
N LYS A 440 2.36 18.03 -32.75
CA LYS A 440 2.57 19.23 -31.92
C LYS A 440 1.25 19.96 -31.83
N VAL A 441 0.73 20.09 -30.61
CA VAL A 441 -0.61 20.61 -30.31
C VAL A 441 -0.54 21.78 -29.36
N SER A 442 -1.65 22.48 -29.18
CA SER A 442 -1.85 23.41 -28.07
C SER A 442 -2.86 22.86 -27.09
N MET A 443 -2.60 23.06 -25.80
CA MET A 443 -3.46 22.57 -24.72
C MET A 443 -4.37 23.67 -24.15
N LEU A 444 -5.52 23.26 -23.63
CA LEU A 444 -6.45 24.15 -22.94
C LEU A 444 -5.86 24.54 -21.58
N ASP A 445 -5.82 25.83 -21.27
CA ASP A 445 -5.58 26.31 -19.92
C ASP A 445 -6.90 26.30 -19.13
N ILE A 446 -6.92 25.77 -17.92
CA ILE A 446 -8.15 25.65 -17.11
C ILE A 446 -8.92 26.97 -16.96
N ASP A 447 -8.25 28.12 -16.90
CA ASP A 447 -8.92 29.42 -16.80
C ASP A 447 -9.76 29.77 -18.05
N ARG A 448 -9.51 29.10 -19.18
CA ARG A 448 -10.27 29.25 -20.43
C ARG A 448 -11.44 28.27 -20.55
N PHE A 449 -11.61 27.36 -19.59
CA PHE A 449 -12.71 26.39 -19.55
C PHE A 449 -14.08 27.09 -19.45
N GLY A 450 -14.12 28.33 -18.97
CA GLY A 450 -15.31 29.19 -18.95
C GLY A 450 -15.86 29.48 -17.56
N ASP A 451 -15.35 28.81 -16.53
CA ASP A 451 -15.73 29.07 -15.14
C ASP A 451 -14.84 30.20 -14.57
N ARG A 452 -15.41 31.40 -14.40
CA ARG A 452 -14.68 32.56 -13.84
C ARG A 452 -14.42 32.46 -12.33
N SER A 453 -15.13 31.54 -11.68
CA SER A 453 -15.03 31.21 -10.26
C SER A 453 -15.36 29.74 -10.09
N TYR A 454 -14.71 29.07 -9.14
CA TYR A 454 -15.04 27.71 -8.73
C TYR A 454 -15.75 27.73 -7.39
N THR A 455 -16.55 26.69 -7.13
CA THR A 455 -17.22 26.53 -5.85
C THR A 455 -16.23 25.99 -4.82
N LEU A 456 -15.91 26.79 -3.81
CA LEU A 456 -15.15 26.30 -2.66
C LEU A 456 -16.02 25.32 -1.88
N LEU A 457 -15.49 24.13 -1.64
CA LEU A 457 -16.03 23.19 -0.67
C LEU A 457 -15.15 23.28 0.56
N GLU A 458 -15.74 23.63 1.70
CA GLU A 458 -15.00 23.63 2.96
C GLU A 458 -14.61 22.21 3.35
N HIS A 459 -13.42 22.08 3.93
CA HIS A 459 -12.97 20.84 4.54
C HIS A 459 -13.88 20.54 5.74
N GLU A 460 -14.67 19.47 5.65
CA GLU A 460 -15.67 19.13 6.66
C GLU A 460 -15.01 18.46 7.87
N LYS A 461 -15.20 19.01 9.07
CA LYS A 461 -14.90 18.28 10.32
C LYS A 461 -16.04 17.32 10.61
N ARG A 462 -15.80 16.03 10.40
CA ARG A 462 -16.81 14.98 10.54
C ARG A 462 -16.85 14.44 11.97
N GLU A 463 -18.04 14.07 12.42
CA GLU A 463 -18.18 13.25 13.63
C GLU A 463 -17.70 11.84 13.30
N ARG A 464 -16.64 11.40 13.98
CA ARG A 464 -16.03 10.09 13.76
C ARG A 464 -16.47 9.13 14.84
N MET A 465 -16.66 7.87 14.46
CA MET A 465 -16.83 6.81 15.44
C MET A 465 -15.61 6.77 16.36
N GLU A 466 -15.86 6.69 17.66
CA GLU A 466 -14.77 6.56 18.63
C GLU A 466 -14.01 5.26 18.38
N ARG A 467 -12.68 5.35 18.43
CA ARG A 467 -11.82 4.17 18.28
C ARG A 467 -12.00 3.26 19.49
N ASN A 468 -12.36 2.00 19.26
CA ASN A 468 -12.41 1.02 20.34
C ASN A 468 -10.99 0.62 20.76
N HIS A 469 -10.75 0.57 22.08
CA HIS A 469 -9.47 0.24 22.68
C HIS A 469 -9.47 -1.17 23.28
N LEU A 470 -8.56 -2.03 22.81
CA LEU A 470 -8.44 -3.40 23.30
C LEU A 470 -7.32 -3.53 24.34
N THR A 471 -7.57 -4.30 25.40
CA THR A 471 -6.55 -4.68 26.40
C THR A 471 -5.81 -5.96 26.03
N PHE A 472 -6.35 -6.75 25.10
CA PHE A 472 -5.89 -8.09 24.73
C PHE A 472 -5.90 -9.10 25.88
N GLU A 473 -6.78 -8.90 26.87
CA GLU A 473 -7.16 -9.95 27.80
C GLU A 473 -8.06 -10.96 27.08
N LEU A 474 -7.73 -12.26 27.17
CA LEU A 474 -8.55 -13.30 26.60
C LEU A 474 -9.84 -13.45 27.42
N ARG A 475 -10.97 -13.64 26.75
CA ARG A 475 -12.24 -13.98 27.39
C ARG A 475 -12.07 -15.25 28.22
N GLU A 476 -12.73 -15.31 29.38
CA GLU A 476 -12.47 -16.35 30.39
C GLU A 476 -12.71 -17.79 29.90
N ASP A 477 -13.63 -18.01 28.97
CA ASP A 477 -13.85 -19.29 28.29
C ASP A 477 -12.64 -19.73 27.44
N ILE A 478 -12.02 -18.80 26.73
CA ILE A 478 -10.81 -19.02 25.93
C ILE A 478 -9.61 -19.23 26.85
N LYS A 479 -9.45 -18.33 27.83
CA LYS A 479 -8.33 -18.32 28.79
C LYS A 479 -8.21 -19.63 29.57
N LYS A 480 -9.34 -20.24 29.97
CA LYS A 480 -9.38 -21.54 30.67
C LYS A 480 -8.73 -22.69 29.89
N LYS A 481 -8.61 -22.60 28.56
CA LYS A 481 -7.91 -23.60 27.74
C LYS A 481 -6.39 -23.58 27.93
N TYR A 482 -5.83 -22.44 28.33
CA TYR A 482 -4.38 -22.21 28.36
C TYR A 482 -3.80 -22.04 29.77
N ILE A 483 -4.66 -21.84 30.77
CA ILE A 483 -4.28 -21.94 32.18
C ILE A 483 -4.11 -23.43 32.49
N PRO A 484 -2.97 -23.87 33.04
CA PRO A 484 -2.81 -25.23 33.52
C PRO A 484 -3.92 -25.52 34.54
N GLN A 485 -4.75 -26.53 34.28
CA GLN A 485 -5.62 -27.05 35.34
C GLN A 485 -4.71 -27.65 36.40
N LEU A 486 -4.60 -26.97 37.54
CA LEU A 486 -4.02 -27.59 38.73
C LEU A 486 -4.82 -28.87 38.99
N PRO A 487 -4.17 -30.04 39.07
CA PRO A 487 -4.89 -31.23 39.48
C PRO A 487 -5.55 -30.92 40.83
N SER A 488 -6.80 -31.34 41.00
CA SER A 488 -7.57 -31.19 42.24
C SER A 488 -6.80 -31.66 43.47
N ASN A 489 -5.79 -32.53 43.25
CA ASN A 489 -4.87 -33.02 44.23
C ASN A 489 -3.41 -32.94 43.71
N PRO A 490 -2.48 -32.23 44.39
CA PRO A 490 -1.07 -32.12 43.98
C PRO A 490 -0.31 -33.46 43.93
N PHE A 491 -0.90 -34.55 44.41
CA PHE A 491 -0.28 -35.88 44.55
C PHE A 491 -0.77 -36.93 43.53
N GLU A 492 -1.67 -36.60 42.61
CA GLU A 492 -2.28 -37.60 41.70
C GLU A 492 -1.42 -37.99 40.49
N ARG A 493 -0.26 -37.35 40.28
CA ARG A 493 0.67 -37.74 39.20
C ARG A 493 2.12 -37.74 39.68
N SER A 494 2.46 -38.69 40.55
CA SER A 494 3.85 -39.17 40.62
C SER A 494 3.96 -40.49 39.85
N PRO A 495 4.80 -40.59 38.81
CA PRO A 495 5.07 -41.85 38.11
C PRO A 495 5.97 -42.81 38.92
N PHE A 496 6.06 -42.62 40.23
CA PHE A 496 6.78 -43.49 41.14
C PHE A 496 5.81 -44.48 41.77
N THR A 497 5.53 -45.56 41.04
CA THR A 497 5.14 -46.82 41.70
C THR A 497 6.34 -47.28 42.51
N ILE A 498 6.34 -46.99 43.82
CA ILE A 498 7.26 -47.60 44.77
C ILE A 498 6.86 -49.09 44.86
N PRO A 499 7.74 -50.04 44.52
CA PRO A 499 7.43 -51.46 44.65
C PRO A 499 7.30 -51.80 46.14
N GLY A 500 6.12 -52.25 46.58
CA GLY A 500 5.96 -52.88 47.88
C GLY A 500 4.73 -52.49 48.70
N ASN A 501 4.02 -51.41 48.38
CA ASN A 501 2.95 -50.96 49.27
C ASN A 501 1.61 -51.64 48.95
N ARG A 502 1.20 -52.59 49.78
CA ARG A 502 -0.18 -53.12 49.78
C ARG A 502 -1.10 -52.12 50.51
N PRO A 503 -2.37 -51.98 50.11
CA PRO A 503 -3.24 -50.98 50.73
C PRO A 503 -3.54 -51.35 52.19
N GLY A 504 -3.20 -50.47 53.14
CA GLY A 504 -3.62 -50.56 54.55
C GLY A 504 -2.55 -50.42 55.63
N GLU A 505 -1.26 -50.32 55.29
CA GLU A 505 -0.21 -50.10 56.30
C GLU A 505 0.11 -48.61 56.52
N PRO A 506 0.45 -48.18 57.77
CA PRO A 506 0.84 -46.81 58.06
C PRO A 506 2.08 -46.42 57.26
N PHE A 507 2.04 -45.23 56.67
CA PHE A 507 3.14 -44.70 55.86
C PHE A 507 4.37 -44.46 56.74
N ASP A 508 5.41 -45.28 56.57
CA ASP A 508 6.67 -45.14 57.31
C ASP A 508 7.54 -44.05 56.68
N ILE A 509 7.45 -42.86 57.28
CA ILE A 509 8.14 -41.65 56.85
C ILE A 509 9.66 -41.83 56.97
N ASP A 510 10.15 -42.54 57.99
CA ASP A 510 11.59 -42.69 58.25
C ASP A 510 12.24 -43.62 57.23
N ALA A 511 11.56 -44.71 56.85
CA ALA A 511 12.02 -45.60 55.78
C ALA A 511 12.09 -44.88 54.42
N THR A 512 11.15 -43.96 54.17
CA THR A 512 11.08 -43.18 52.93
C THR A 512 12.18 -42.13 52.86
N ILE A 513 12.47 -41.45 53.97
CA ILE A 513 13.58 -40.49 54.08
C ILE A 513 14.93 -41.19 53.84
N GLN A 514 15.15 -42.36 54.45
CA GLN A 514 16.38 -43.14 54.21
C GLN A 514 16.55 -43.55 52.73
N ALA A 515 15.45 -43.88 52.05
CA ALA A 515 15.49 -44.23 50.63
C ALA A 515 15.83 -43.01 49.75
N ILE A 516 15.35 -41.81 50.10
CA ILE A 516 15.66 -40.56 49.42
C ILE A 516 17.13 -40.18 49.65
N ASP A 517 17.62 -40.23 50.89
CA ASP A 517 19.01 -39.91 51.23
C ASP A 517 19.99 -40.84 50.50
N LYS A 518 19.67 -42.13 50.40
CA LYS A 518 20.46 -43.10 49.64
C LYS A 518 20.49 -42.76 48.14
N LYS A 519 19.37 -42.32 47.56
CA LYS A 519 19.26 -41.94 46.15
C LYS A 519 20.05 -40.65 45.85
N ILE A 520 20.03 -39.69 46.77
CA ILE A 520 20.82 -38.46 46.68
C ILE A 520 22.31 -38.80 46.71
N ALA A 521 22.74 -39.67 47.63
CA ALA A 521 24.13 -40.11 47.70
C ALA A 521 24.60 -40.87 46.44
N GLU A 522 23.72 -41.66 45.80
CA GLU A 522 24.02 -42.30 44.51
C GLU A 522 24.21 -41.27 43.38
N LEU A 523 23.33 -40.26 43.29
CA LEU A 523 23.41 -39.22 42.27
C LEU A 523 24.63 -38.31 42.46
N GLU A 524 24.97 -37.95 43.69
CA GLU A 524 26.18 -37.18 44.00
C GLU A 524 27.45 -37.96 43.66
N ALA A 525 27.46 -39.28 43.86
CA ALA A 525 28.57 -40.14 43.47
C ALA A 525 28.70 -40.26 41.94
N GLU A 526 27.58 -40.25 41.22
CA GLU A 526 27.55 -40.26 39.74
C GLU A 526 28.06 -38.94 39.17
N GLU A 527 27.57 -37.79 39.67
CA GLU A 527 28.07 -36.46 39.29
C GLU A 527 29.57 -36.32 39.53
N LYS A 528 30.07 -36.86 40.64
CA LYS A 528 31.50 -36.82 40.96
C LYS A 528 32.33 -37.63 39.95
N ARG A 529 31.85 -38.80 39.55
CA ARG A 529 32.52 -39.62 38.51
C ARG A 529 32.49 -38.95 37.14
N GLU A 530 31.39 -38.31 36.78
CA GLU A 530 31.29 -37.57 35.51
C GLU A 530 32.24 -36.36 35.50
N LYS A 531 32.36 -35.66 36.62
CA LYS A 531 33.28 -34.54 36.78
C LYS A 531 34.74 -34.98 36.69
N GLU A 532 35.12 -36.05 37.38
CA GLU A 532 36.46 -36.65 37.28
C GLU A 532 36.80 -37.08 35.86
N ALA A 533 35.86 -37.72 35.14
CA ALA A 533 36.04 -38.10 33.74
C ALA A 533 36.19 -36.89 32.80
N ARG A 534 35.49 -35.79 33.09
CA ARG A 534 35.55 -34.54 32.32
C ARG A 534 36.88 -33.82 32.52
N ASP A 535 37.38 -33.79 33.77
CA ASP A 535 38.67 -33.21 34.13
C ASP A 535 39.84 -34.03 33.55
N GLN A 536 39.72 -35.36 33.53
CA GLN A 536 40.73 -36.26 32.93
C GLN A 536 40.83 -36.07 31.41
N LYS A 537 39.69 -35.94 30.70
CA LYS A 537 39.66 -35.59 29.27
C LYS A 537 40.22 -34.20 28.98
N ALA A 538 40.05 -33.24 29.90
CA ALA A 538 40.63 -31.90 29.75
C ALA A 538 42.17 -31.94 29.92
N ALA A 539 42.68 -32.73 30.88
CA ALA A 539 44.12 -32.91 31.07
C ALA A 539 44.79 -33.61 29.87
N GLU A 540 44.16 -34.64 29.29
CA GLU A 540 44.67 -35.32 28.09
C GLU A 540 44.74 -34.40 26.86
N ARG A 541 43.79 -33.46 26.71
CA ARG A 541 43.84 -32.44 25.64
C ARG A 541 44.99 -31.45 25.81
N ILE A 542 45.28 -31.04 27.04
CA ILE A 542 46.37 -30.12 27.35
C ILE A 542 47.75 -30.77 27.10
N ASP A 543 47.88 -32.06 27.39
CA ASP A 543 49.12 -32.82 27.12
C ASP A 543 49.31 -33.15 25.63
N ALA A 544 48.21 -33.27 24.87
CA ALA A 544 48.26 -33.41 23.41
C ALA A 544 48.71 -32.11 22.73
N ASP A 545 48.22 -30.95 23.17
CA ASP A 545 48.63 -29.64 22.64
C ASP A 545 50.11 -29.34 22.94
N LYS A 546 50.63 -29.73 24.11
CA LYS A 546 52.06 -29.56 24.44
C LYS A 546 53.01 -30.45 23.64
N LYS A 547 52.53 -31.57 23.07
CA LYS A 547 53.33 -32.45 22.21
C LYS A 547 53.27 -32.06 20.73
N GLY A 548 52.31 -31.23 20.32
CA GLY A 548 52.19 -30.72 18.96
C GLY A 548 53.14 -29.56 18.61
N ASP A 549 53.60 -28.80 19.61
CA ASP A 549 54.48 -27.62 19.42
C ASP A 549 55.99 -27.96 19.35
N ASN A 550 56.37 -29.23 19.29
CA ASN A 550 57.77 -29.69 19.25
C ASN A 550 58.07 -30.68 18.10
N GLN A 551 57.34 -30.59 16.98
CA GLN A 551 57.69 -31.25 15.71
C GLN A 551 57.71 -30.27 14.54
#